data_AF-A0A0B2SH64-F1
#
_entry.id   AF-A0A0B2SH64-F1
#
_cell.length_a   1.000
_cell.length_b   1.000
_cell.length_c   1.000
_cell.angle_alpha   90.00
_cell.angle_beta   90.00
_cell.angle_gamma   90.00
#
_symmetry.space_group_name_H-M   'P 1'
#
loop_
_entity.id
_entity.type
_entity.pdbx_description
1 polymer ?
#
loop_
_entity_poly.entity_id
_entity_poly.type
_entity_poly.pdbx_seq_one_letter_code
_entity_poly.pdbx_strand_id
1 'polypeptide(L)'
;MNPLQVYVPRLDGPRSGTFERCSTDTFEIYGPCTYQTCYLYLYRTGYDGWMPEKVTVYSYYYQPVTFYYNTYIPNAIWYGFDYCNGYLPSTSTTTAPQ
;
A
#
# COMPACT_ATOMS: atom_id res chain seq x y z
N MET A 1 11.20 -6.66 -17.81
CA MET A 1 11.43 -5.48 -16.96
C MET A 1 11.17 -5.92 -15.53
N ASN A 2 12.08 -5.67 -14.60
CA ASN A 2 11.89 -6.05 -13.20
C ASN A 2 10.91 -5.05 -12.57
N PRO A 3 9.83 -5.48 -11.90
CA PRO A 3 8.92 -4.56 -11.24
C PRO A 3 9.65 -3.86 -10.09
N LEU A 4 9.65 -2.51 -10.10
CA LEU A 4 10.18 -1.73 -8.99
C LEU A 4 9.29 -1.95 -7.77
N GLN A 5 9.85 -2.51 -6.71
CA GLN A 5 9.19 -2.77 -5.42
C GLN A 5 9.85 -1.91 -4.34
N VAL A 6 9.04 -1.38 -3.43
CA VAL A 6 9.51 -0.73 -2.21
C VAL A 6 9.22 -1.65 -1.04
N TYR A 7 10.25 -1.99 -0.27
CA TYR A 7 10.14 -2.79 0.96
C TYR A 7 10.58 -1.96 2.15
N VAL A 8 9.75 -1.95 3.20
CA VAL A 8 10.05 -1.32 4.47
C VAL A 8 10.09 -2.39 5.55
N PRO A 9 11.26 -2.63 6.18
CA PRO A 9 11.39 -3.69 7.18
C PRO A 9 10.51 -3.49 8.41
N ARG A 10 10.27 -2.22 8.78
CA ARG A 10 9.52 -1.85 9.98
C ARG A 10 8.89 -0.47 9.83
N LEU A 11 7.60 -0.37 10.14
CA LEU A 11 6.85 0.89 10.13
C LEU A 11 6.76 1.51 11.53
N ASP A 12 6.73 0.70 12.58
CA ASP A 12 6.62 1.16 13.96
C ASP A 12 7.98 1.52 14.58
N GLY A 13 7.98 2.56 15.42
CA GLY A 13 9.08 2.89 16.33
C GLY A 13 8.80 2.43 17.77
N PRO A 14 9.83 2.29 18.63
CA PRO A 14 9.71 1.74 20.00
C PRO A 14 8.84 2.55 20.97
N ARG A 15 8.33 3.72 20.57
CA ARG A 15 7.48 4.61 21.37
C ARG A 15 6.26 5.14 20.61
N SER A 16 5.93 4.52 19.48
CA SER A 16 5.17 5.22 18.44
C SER A 16 3.65 5.22 18.62
N GLY A 17 3.07 4.44 19.54
CA GLY A 17 1.60 4.35 19.67
C GLY A 17 0.91 4.01 18.34
N THR A 18 1.65 3.35 17.45
CA THR A 18 1.20 3.01 16.10
C THR A 18 0.33 1.78 16.15
N PHE A 19 -0.63 1.71 15.24
CA PHE A 19 -1.57 0.61 15.09
C PHE A 19 -2.49 0.40 16.30
N GLU A 20 -2.72 1.47 17.07
CA GLU A 20 -3.73 1.49 18.11
C GLU A 20 -5.14 1.35 17.52
N ARG A 21 -6.09 0.91 18.35
CA ARG A 21 -7.47 0.76 17.88
C ARG A 21 -8.05 2.11 17.46
N CYS A 22 -8.74 2.11 16.32
CA CYS A 22 -9.38 3.28 15.73
C CYS A 22 -8.41 4.45 15.43
N SER A 23 -7.11 4.17 15.24
CA SER A 23 -6.13 5.16 14.80
C SER A 23 -6.02 5.20 13.27
N THR A 24 -5.40 6.26 12.77
CA THR A 24 -4.82 6.30 11.42
C THR A 24 -3.38 6.77 11.57
N ASP A 25 -2.45 5.92 11.16
CA ASP A 25 -1.01 6.19 11.22
C ASP A 25 -0.48 6.43 9.80
N THR A 26 0.28 7.51 9.63
CA THR A 26 0.87 7.91 8.35
C THR A 26 2.38 7.76 8.40
N PHE A 27 2.95 7.10 7.39
CA PHE A 27 4.39 6.86 7.27
C PHE A 27 4.92 7.43 5.96
N GLU A 28 6.06 8.12 6.03
CA GLU A 28 6.82 8.51 4.85
C GLU A 28 7.85 7.42 4.52
N ILE A 29 7.79 6.91 3.29
CA ILE A 29 8.62 5.81 2.82
C ILE A 29 9.44 6.29 1.63
N TYR A 30 10.77 6.14 1.73
CA TYR A 30 11.69 6.46 0.64
C TYR A 30 12.07 5.19 -0.13
N GLY A 31 12.08 5.29 -1.45
CA GLY A 31 12.40 4.19 -2.36
C GLY A 31 12.54 4.67 -3.80
N PRO A 32 12.81 3.76 -4.76
CA PRO A 32 12.80 4.10 -6.17
C PRO A 32 11.42 4.64 -6.60
N CYS A 33 11.40 5.49 -7.63
CA CYS A 33 10.15 5.91 -8.25
C CYS A 33 9.41 4.68 -8.81
N THR A 34 8.21 4.42 -8.33
CA THR A 34 7.37 3.32 -8.83
C THR A 34 6.43 3.82 -9.93
N TYR A 35 5.80 2.89 -10.65
CA TYR A 35 4.57 3.18 -11.39
C TYR A 35 3.40 3.34 -10.41
N GLN A 36 2.19 3.55 -10.95
CA GLN A 36 0.95 3.45 -10.20
C GLN A 36 0.93 2.16 -9.37
N THR A 37 0.81 2.28 -8.06
CA THR A 37 0.75 1.13 -7.14
C THR A 37 -0.45 0.27 -7.48
N CYS A 38 -0.22 -0.99 -7.87
CA CYS A 38 -1.28 -1.95 -8.20
C CYS A 38 -1.28 -3.19 -7.29
N TYR A 39 -0.31 -3.31 -6.39
CA TYR A 39 -0.25 -4.35 -5.38
C TYR A 39 0.26 -3.78 -4.06
N LEU A 40 -0.16 -4.39 -2.96
CA LEU A 40 0.29 -4.06 -1.61
C LEU A 40 0.14 -5.30 -0.73
N TYR A 41 1.20 -5.63 0.00
CA TYR A 41 1.19 -6.69 1.00
C TYR A 41 1.63 -6.13 2.36
N LEU A 42 0.93 -6.54 3.41
CA LEU A 42 1.31 -6.30 4.79
C LEU A 42 1.91 -7.58 5.37
N TYR A 43 2.99 -7.41 6.13
CA TYR A 43 3.59 -8.47 6.92
C TYR A 43 3.55 -8.05 8.38
N ARG A 44 3.13 -8.98 9.23
CA ARG A 44 2.99 -8.74 10.65
C ARG A 44 3.64 -9.87 11.44
N THR A 45 4.34 -9.50 12.51
CA THR A 45 4.84 -10.43 13.53
C THR A 45 4.46 -9.94 14.92
N GLY A 46 4.18 -10.86 15.83
CA GLY A 46 3.91 -10.56 17.24
C GLY A 46 2.51 -10.98 17.68
N TYR A 47 2.12 -10.60 18.90
CA TYR A 47 0.87 -11.05 19.52
C TYR A 47 -0.35 -10.17 19.18
N ASP A 48 -0.15 -8.86 18.97
CA ASP A 48 -1.25 -7.87 18.87
C ASP A 48 -2.05 -7.90 17.55
N GLY A 49 -3.14 -8.64 17.41
CA GLY A 49 -3.83 -8.79 16.11
C GLY A 49 -4.22 -7.47 15.40
N TRP A 50 -3.54 -7.12 14.30
CA TRP A 50 -3.88 -5.94 13.48
C TRP A 50 -5.05 -6.26 12.55
N MET A 51 -6.09 -5.42 12.58
CA MET A 51 -7.22 -5.47 11.66
C MET A 51 -7.42 -4.09 11.03
N PRO A 52 -6.60 -3.72 10.04
CA PRO A 52 -6.77 -2.45 9.36
C PRO A 52 -8.07 -2.45 8.55
N GLU A 53 -8.80 -1.34 8.57
CA GLU A 53 -9.92 -1.12 7.64
C GLU A 53 -9.37 -1.03 6.21
N LYS A 54 -8.37 -0.17 6.00
CA LYS A 54 -7.76 0.13 4.71
C LYS A 54 -6.34 0.67 4.84
N VAL A 55 -5.60 0.63 3.73
CA VAL A 55 -4.31 1.29 3.54
C VAL A 55 -4.40 2.13 2.27
N THR A 56 -4.07 3.42 2.37
CA THR A 56 -4.00 4.31 1.21
C THR A 56 -2.54 4.67 0.94
N VAL A 57 -2.08 4.40 -0.28
CA VAL A 57 -0.74 4.73 -0.75
C VAL A 57 -0.80 6.01 -1.56
N TYR A 58 -0.09 7.03 -1.09
CA TYR A 58 0.12 8.27 -1.81
C TYR A 58 1.46 8.20 -2.56
N SER A 59 1.49 8.74 -3.77
CA SER A 59 2.71 8.85 -4.56
C SER A 59 2.78 10.24 -5.18
N TYR A 60 3.98 10.68 -5.53
CA TYR A 60 4.17 12.04 -6.05
C TYR A 60 3.55 12.24 -7.45
N TYR A 61 3.64 11.23 -8.32
CA TYR A 61 3.22 11.34 -9.73
C TYR A 61 1.88 10.69 -10.06
N TYR A 62 1.33 9.87 -9.17
CA TYR A 62 0.13 9.07 -9.43
C TYR A 62 -0.95 9.28 -8.39
N GLN A 63 -2.19 8.98 -8.78
CA GLN A 63 -3.35 9.09 -7.91
C GLN A 63 -3.22 8.15 -6.70
N PRO A 64 -3.72 8.53 -5.51
CA PRO A 64 -3.72 7.67 -4.34
C PRO A 64 -4.49 6.37 -4.61
N VAL A 65 -3.97 5.25 -4.11
CA VAL A 65 -4.60 3.93 -4.24
C VAL A 65 -4.95 3.41 -2.86
N THR A 66 -6.19 2.94 -2.70
CA THR A 66 -6.68 2.40 -1.43
C THR A 66 -6.92 0.91 -1.54
N PHE A 67 -6.34 0.15 -0.61
CA PHE A 67 -6.54 -1.28 -0.42
C PHE A 67 -7.38 -1.51 0.83
N TYR A 68 -8.51 -2.20 0.71
CA TYR A 68 -9.40 -2.49 1.83
C TYR A 68 -9.13 -3.89 2.38
N TYR A 69 -8.79 -3.97 3.66
CA TYR A 69 -8.42 -5.24 4.32
C TYR A 69 -9.58 -5.80 5.12
N ASN A 70 -10.13 -5.03 6.07
CA ASN A 70 -11.27 -5.41 6.93
C ASN A 70 -11.17 -6.83 7.51
N THR A 71 -9.95 -7.29 7.79
CA THR A 71 -9.66 -8.63 8.30
C THR A 71 -8.38 -8.60 9.12
N TYR A 72 -8.25 -9.55 10.04
CA TYR A 72 -7.02 -9.72 10.80
C TYR A 72 -5.88 -10.11 9.87
N ILE A 73 -4.78 -9.38 9.93
CA ILE A 73 -3.55 -9.72 9.21
C ILE A 73 -2.94 -10.96 9.87
N PRO A 74 -2.79 -12.09 9.14
CA PRO A 74 -2.26 -13.30 9.73
C PRO A 74 -0.79 -13.12 10.15
N ASN A 75 -0.39 -13.83 11.22
CA ASN A 75 0.96 -13.73 11.74
C ASN A 75 1.97 -14.44 10.84
N ALA A 76 3.12 -13.81 10.61
CA ALA A 76 4.28 -14.35 9.90
C ALA A 76 4.05 -14.76 8.43
N ILE A 77 3.05 -14.16 7.76
CA ILE A 77 2.86 -14.31 6.31
C ILE A 77 2.57 -12.95 5.65
N TRP A 78 2.93 -12.83 4.37
CA TRP A 78 2.55 -11.70 3.55
C TRP A 78 1.09 -11.83 3.14
N TYR A 79 0.27 -10.85 3.54
CA TYR A 79 -1.16 -10.82 3.24
C TYR A 79 -1.51 -9.52 2.52
N GLY A 80 -2.23 -9.61 1.40
CA GLY A 80 -2.53 -8.44 0.59
C GLY A 80 -3.09 -8.79 -0.77
N PHE A 81 -2.95 -7.85 -1.70
CA PHE A 81 -3.63 -7.89 -2.98
C PHE A 81 -2.65 -7.56 -4.12
N ASP A 82 -2.84 -8.21 -5.25
CA ASP A 82 -2.18 -7.89 -6.52
C ASP A 82 -3.23 -7.72 -7.61
N TYR A 83 -3.39 -6.47 -8.06
CA TYR A 83 -4.32 -6.05 -9.10
C TYR A 83 -3.62 -5.62 -10.39
N CYS A 84 -2.32 -5.89 -10.52
CA CYS A 84 -1.52 -5.40 -11.64
C CYS A 84 -1.97 -5.96 -12.99
N ASN A 85 -2.67 -7.10 -13.00
CA ASN A 85 -3.23 -7.70 -14.21
C ASN A 85 -4.55 -7.06 -14.71
N GLY A 86 -5.11 -6.07 -13.98
CA GLY A 86 -6.35 -5.39 -14.34
C GLY A 86 -6.19 -3.91 -14.73
N TYR A 87 -5.01 -3.32 -14.50
CA TYR A 87 -4.77 -1.90 -14.76
C TYR A 87 -4.17 -1.70 -16.17
N LEU A 88 -4.99 -1.83 -17.21
CA LEU A 88 -4.70 -1.11 -18.44
C LEU A 88 -4.96 0.36 -18.12
N PRO A 89 -3.96 1.27 -18.19
CA PRO A 89 -4.25 2.68 -18.07
C PRO A 89 -5.30 3.01 -19.13
N SER A 90 -6.45 3.55 -18.70
CA SER A 90 -7.42 4.07 -19.64
C SER A 90 -6.68 5.12 -20.47
N THR A 91 -6.43 4.82 -21.74
CA THR A 91 -5.99 5.81 -22.70
C THR A 91 -7.12 6.82 -22.77
N SER A 92 -6.98 7.93 -22.05
CA SER A 92 -7.76 9.13 -22.30
C SER A 92 -7.31 9.65 -23.65
N THR A 93 -7.96 9.15 -24.70
CA THR A 93 -7.85 9.68 -26.05
C THR A 93 -8.53 11.05 -26.05
N THR A 94 -7.82 12.07 -25.58
CA THR A 94 -8.22 13.46 -25.83
C THR A 94 -7.82 13.76 -27.27
N THR A 95 -8.74 13.50 -28.19
CA THR A 95 -8.69 14.00 -29.56
C THR A 95 -8.62 15.52 -29.51
N ALA A 96 -7.48 16.10 -29.89
CA ALA A 96 -7.38 17.53 -30.17
C ALA A 96 -8.13 17.83 -31.48
N PRO A 97 -9.01 18.85 -31.56
CA PRO A 97 -9.60 19.27 -32.82
C PRO A 97 -8.54 19.98 -33.68
N GLN A 98 -8.64 19.75 -34.99
CA GLN A 98 -7.90 20.41 -36.06
C GLN A 98 -8.34 21.87 -36.22
#